data_AF-A0AAD4DIB8-F1
#
_entry.id   AF-A0AAD4DIB8-F1
#
_cell.length_a   1.000
_cell.length_b   1.000
_cell.length_c   1.000
_cell.angle_alpha   90.00
_cell.angle_beta   90.00
_cell.angle_gamma   90.00
#
_symmetry.space_group_name_H-M   'P 1'
#
loop_
_entity.id
_entity.type
_entity.pdbx_description
1 polymer ?
#
loop_
_entity_poly.entity_id
_entity_poly.type
_entity_poly.pdbx_seq_one_letter_code
_entity_poly.pdbx_strand_id
1 'polypeptide(L)'
;MGDSAHSKGMNEVFASISELAPEIFIHSISLAESESEDQRAGFFGNVNKQIEAVCEQLKSIPELEGGFNAVGFSQGGQFLRAYVQRCNTPPIHNLITVGSQHGGVSDIPGCVNPDDSSCKLMRTIARSGVYSGYVRDHIVQAQYFKDPKKLETYLERNIFLPDINNELTVKNLTYATRLKSLNKLVMFMFMNDVTVKPKETAWFGFQDENGDIVELEEQEQYKQDWLGLKTMDQDGKLIFEVMEGEHMQFSLEDFEEHITIPYLLEIEDEEDLDALLRNRRKPSSNDHQRMIDQAENDNAFEFPSLTDQTVL
;
A
#
# COMPACT_ATOMS: atom_id res chain seq x y z
N MET A 1 -1.16 -8.34 6.06
CA MET A 1 -0.63 -9.30 5.05
C MET A 1 -1.59 -10.47 4.99
N GLY A 2 -1.89 -10.95 3.79
CA GLY A 2 -2.88 -12.02 3.59
C GLY A 2 -4.32 -11.57 3.85
N ASP A 3 -4.62 -10.31 3.56
CA ASP A 3 -5.99 -9.83 3.55
C ASP A 3 -6.74 -10.50 2.40
N SER A 4 -8.01 -10.82 2.62
CA SER A 4 -8.91 -11.37 1.61
C SER A 4 -9.81 -10.27 1.07
N ALA A 5 -10.27 -10.44 -0.18
CA ALA A 5 -11.28 -9.61 -0.80
C ALA A 5 -12.57 -9.47 0.04
N HIS A 6 -12.81 -10.40 0.98
CA HIS A 6 -13.98 -10.51 1.84
C HIS A 6 -13.68 -10.26 3.32
N SER A 7 -12.47 -9.78 3.66
CA SER A 7 -12.08 -9.53 5.04
C SER A 7 -12.96 -8.47 5.70
N LYS A 8 -13.08 -8.52 7.03
CA LYS A 8 -13.87 -7.55 7.80
C LYS A 8 -13.48 -6.10 7.49
N GLY A 9 -12.18 -5.79 7.46
CA GLY A 9 -11.69 -4.44 7.17
C GLY A 9 -12.02 -3.97 5.75
N MET A 10 -11.92 -4.85 4.76
CA MET A 10 -12.32 -4.52 3.38
C MET A 10 -13.82 -4.27 3.26
N ASN A 11 -14.65 -5.07 3.93
CA ASN A 11 -16.10 -4.86 3.95
C ASN A 11 -16.49 -3.55 4.64
N GLU A 12 -15.79 -3.14 5.70
CA GLU A 12 -16.00 -1.86 6.38
C GLU A 12 -15.67 -0.67 5.47
N VAL A 13 -14.56 -0.75 4.72
CA VAL A 13 -14.20 0.24 3.69
C VAL A 13 -15.25 0.29 2.57
N PHE A 14 -15.77 -0.85 2.14
CA PHE A 14 -16.80 -0.87 1.09
C PHE A 14 -18.11 -0.25 1.57
N ALA A 15 -18.49 -0.54 2.81
CA ALA A 15 -19.67 0.04 3.44
C ALA A 15 -19.55 1.56 3.55
N SER A 16 -18.39 2.09 3.96
CA SER A 16 -18.18 3.54 4.07
C SER A 16 -18.25 4.25 2.71
N ILE A 17 -17.64 3.68 1.67
CA ILE A 17 -17.73 4.23 0.31
C ILE A 17 -19.19 4.18 -0.19
N SER A 18 -19.88 3.06 0.02
CA SER A 18 -21.28 2.89 -0.43
C SER A 18 -22.25 3.81 0.30
N GLU A 19 -21.95 4.18 1.55
CA GLU A 19 -22.74 5.16 2.32
C GLU A 19 -22.60 6.57 1.72
N LEU A 20 -21.38 6.93 1.29
CA LEU A 20 -21.10 8.24 0.67
C LEU A 20 -21.58 8.32 -0.78
N ALA A 21 -21.48 7.23 -1.54
CA ALA A 21 -21.85 7.17 -2.94
C ALA A 21 -22.57 5.85 -3.28
N PRO A 22 -23.89 5.75 -3.03
CA PRO A 22 -24.64 4.50 -3.22
C PRO A 22 -24.66 3.95 -4.65
N GLU A 23 -24.41 4.80 -5.65
CA GLU A 23 -24.42 4.44 -7.07
C GLU A 23 -23.05 3.97 -7.57
N ILE A 24 -22.00 4.02 -6.74
CA ILE A 24 -20.65 3.63 -7.17
C ILE A 24 -20.54 2.11 -7.27
N PHE A 25 -20.01 1.64 -8.41
CA PHE A 25 -19.67 0.23 -8.57
C PHE A 25 -18.32 -0.06 -7.89
N ILE A 26 -18.32 -0.96 -6.92
CA ILE A 26 -17.12 -1.38 -6.18
C ILE A 26 -16.80 -2.84 -6.51
N HIS A 27 -15.58 -3.10 -6.94
CA HIS A 27 -15.06 -4.45 -7.18
C HIS A 27 -13.87 -4.73 -6.27
N SER A 28 -13.95 -5.83 -5.50
CA SER A 28 -12.82 -6.38 -4.74
C SER A 28 -12.09 -7.41 -5.59
N ILE A 29 -10.81 -7.18 -5.86
CA ILE A 29 -9.97 -8.16 -6.56
C ILE A 29 -9.81 -9.39 -5.67
N SER A 30 -10.25 -10.54 -6.17
CA SER A 30 -10.02 -11.85 -5.55
C SER A 30 -9.23 -12.75 -6.50
N LEU A 31 -8.25 -13.46 -5.96
CA LEU A 31 -7.41 -14.43 -6.66
C LEU A 31 -7.94 -15.87 -6.58
N ALA A 32 -8.98 -16.10 -5.78
CA ALA A 32 -9.62 -17.40 -5.62
C ALA A 32 -11.12 -17.30 -5.29
N GLU A 33 -11.85 -18.41 -5.41
CA GLU A 33 -13.28 -18.43 -5.12
C GLU A 33 -13.58 -18.39 -3.61
N SER A 34 -12.69 -18.94 -2.77
CA SER A 34 -12.87 -18.96 -1.32
C SER A 34 -11.96 -17.96 -0.62
N GLU A 35 -12.48 -17.31 0.43
CA GLU A 35 -11.71 -16.38 1.27
C GLU A 35 -10.41 -17.00 1.77
N SER A 36 -10.44 -18.25 2.24
CA SER A 36 -9.25 -18.93 2.75
C SER A 36 -8.17 -19.12 1.67
N GLU A 37 -8.58 -19.35 0.42
CA GLU A 37 -7.65 -19.50 -0.69
C GLU A 37 -7.08 -18.16 -1.15
N ASP A 38 -7.91 -17.12 -1.13
CA ASP A 38 -7.51 -15.76 -1.45
C ASP A 38 -6.49 -15.22 -0.42
N GLN A 39 -6.75 -15.43 0.89
CA GLN A 39 -5.78 -15.13 1.95
C GLN A 39 -4.47 -15.89 1.75
N ARG A 40 -4.53 -17.19 1.39
CA ARG A 40 -3.32 -17.97 1.08
C ARG A 40 -2.60 -17.41 -0.14
N ALA A 41 -3.31 -16.96 -1.17
CA ALA A 41 -2.71 -16.36 -2.36
C ALA A 41 -1.95 -15.06 -2.04
N GLY A 42 -2.33 -14.34 -0.99
CA GLY A 42 -1.58 -13.18 -0.48
C GLY A 42 -0.18 -13.51 0.07
N PHE A 43 0.08 -14.77 0.44
CA PHE A 43 1.37 -15.25 0.95
C PHE A 43 2.11 -16.16 -0.02
N PHE A 44 1.36 -17.04 -0.68
CA PHE A 44 1.90 -18.10 -1.52
C PHE A 44 1.44 -17.94 -2.95
N GLY A 45 2.40 -17.98 -3.87
CA GLY A 45 2.13 -17.89 -5.30
C GLY A 45 3.21 -17.14 -6.04
N ASN A 46 2.92 -16.89 -7.30
CA ASN A 46 3.77 -16.13 -8.20
C ASN A 46 3.03 -14.84 -8.57
N VAL A 47 3.55 -13.69 -8.14
CA VAL A 47 2.92 -12.39 -8.33
C VAL A 47 2.74 -12.10 -9.81
N ASN A 48 3.67 -12.52 -10.69
CA ASN A 48 3.50 -12.32 -12.12
C ASN A 48 2.24 -13.00 -12.66
N LYS A 49 1.98 -14.24 -12.23
CA LYS A 49 0.75 -14.97 -12.60
C LYS A 49 -0.51 -14.36 -11.96
N GLN A 50 -0.40 -13.83 -10.75
CA GLN A 50 -1.50 -13.12 -10.10
C GLN A 50 -1.88 -11.87 -10.91
N ILE A 51 -0.90 -11.08 -11.35
CA ILE A 51 -1.15 -9.90 -12.19
C ILE A 51 -1.78 -10.31 -13.54
N GLU A 52 -1.32 -11.40 -14.17
CA GLU A 52 -1.94 -11.92 -15.40
C GLU A 52 -3.41 -12.29 -15.17
N ALA A 53 -3.73 -13.00 -14.09
CA ALA A 53 -5.10 -13.35 -13.74
C ALA A 53 -5.97 -12.10 -13.47
N VAL A 54 -5.42 -11.11 -12.76
CA VAL A 54 -6.10 -9.84 -12.50
C VAL A 54 -6.32 -9.04 -13.79
N CYS A 55 -5.38 -9.05 -14.74
CA CYS A 55 -5.58 -8.42 -16.04
C CYS A 55 -6.80 -9.00 -16.76
N GLU A 56 -6.96 -10.33 -16.80
CA GLU A 56 -8.12 -10.97 -17.42
C GLU A 56 -9.41 -10.77 -16.61
N GLN A 57 -9.33 -10.82 -15.28
CA GLN A 57 -10.46 -10.56 -14.39
C GLN A 57 -11.03 -9.17 -14.64
N LEU A 58 -10.22 -8.11 -14.53
CA LEU A 58 -10.70 -6.73 -14.66
C LEU A 58 -11.19 -6.41 -16.07
N LYS A 59 -10.58 -7.01 -17.10
CA LYS A 59 -11.03 -6.90 -18.49
C LYS A 59 -12.41 -7.52 -18.74
N SER A 60 -12.81 -8.49 -17.93
CA SER A 60 -14.10 -9.17 -18.06
C SER A 60 -15.28 -8.43 -17.42
N ILE A 61 -15.03 -7.32 -16.72
CA ILE A 61 -16.05 -6.56 -15.97
C ILE A 61 -16.54 -5.38 -16.82
N PRO A 62 -17.79 -5.40 -17.33
CA PRO A 62 -18.31 -4.35 -18.21
C PRO A 62 -18.32 -2.96 -17.56
N GLU A 63 -18.58 -2.89 -16.26
CA GLU A 63 -18.62 -1.65 -15.48
C GLU A 63 -17.26 -0.93 -15.45
N LEU A 64 -16.16 -1.64 -15.69
CA LEU A 64 -14.82 -1.09 -15.69
C LEU A 64 -14.34 -0.66 -17.10
N GLU A 65 -15.08 -0.94 -18.18
CA GLU A 65 -14.62 -0.72 -19.56
C GLU A 65 -14.20 0.74 -19.85
N GLY A 66 -14.91 1.70 -19.24
CA GLY A 66 -14.64 3.14 -19.33
C GLY A 66 -13.44 3.63 -18.50
N GLY A 67 -12.79 2.72 -17.77
CA GLY A 67 -11.75 3.02 -16.79
C GLY A 67 -12.31 3.24 -15.39
N PHE A 68 -11.43 3.15 -14.39
CA PHE A 68 -11.80 3.10 -12.98
C PHE A 68 -10.72 3.66 -12.06
N ASN A 69 -11.08 4.03 -10.83
CA ASN A 69 -10.12 4.35 -9.77
C ASN A 69 -9.75 3.08 -9.02
N ALA A 70 -8.52 3.01 -8.48
CA ALA A 70 -8.03 1.84 -7.78
C ALA A 70 -7.38 2.22 -6.45
N VAL A 71 -7.71 1.47 -5.39
CA VAL A 71 -7.07 1.58 -4.08
C VAL A 71 -6.34 0.28 -3.76
N GLY A 72 -5.05 0.36 -3.50
CA GLY A 72 -4.21 -0.78 -3.13
C GLY A 72 -3.68 -0.66 -1.71
N PHE A 73 -4.05 -1.60 -0.85
CA PHE A 73 -3.58 -1.66 0.53
C PHE A 73 -2.33 -2.52 0.66
N SER A 74 -1.32 -2.03 1.38
CA SER A 74 -0.06 -2.72 1.61
C SER A 74 0.51 -3.27 0.30
N GLN A 75 0.78 -4.58 0.18
CA GLN A 75 1.32 -5.18 -1.04
C GLN A 75 0.43 -4.98 -2.30
N GLY A 76 -0.88 -4.78 -2.11
CA GLY A 76 -1.84 -4.57 -3.18
C GLY A 76 -1.56 -3.32 -4.02
N GLY A 77 -0.94 -2.28 -3.45
CA GLY A 77 -0.62 -1.06 -4.21
C GLY A 77 0.49 -1.28 -5.24
N GLN A 78 1.58 -1.97 -4.91
CA GLN A 78 2.57 -2.31 -5.94
C GLN A 78 2.05 -3.35 -6.95
N PHE A 79 1.05 -4.14 -6.59
CA PHE A 79 0.41 -5.09 -7.52
C PHE A 79 -0.50 -4.34 -8.52
N LEU A 80 -1.31 -3.40 -8.06
CA LEU A 80 -2.08 -2.52 -8.93
C LEU A 80 -1.17 -1.63 -9.80
N ARG A 81 -0.05 -1.14 -9.26
CA ARG A 81 0.98 -0.48 -10.08
C ARG A 81 1.52 -1.40 -11.18
N ALA A 82 1.76 -2.67 -10.88
CA ALA A 82 2.17 -3.66 -11.88
C ALA A 82 1.08 -3.88 -12.95
N TYR A 83 -0.21 -3.90 -12.57
CA TYR A 83 -1.33 -3.93 -13.51
C TYR A 83 -1.30 -2.74 -14.48
N VAL A 84 -1.11 -1.51 -13.95
CA VAL A 84 -0.97 -0.29 -14.77
C VAL A 84 0.20 -0.43 -15.74
N GLN A 85 1.33 -0.96 -15.29
CA GLN A 85 2.49 -1.08 -16.17
C GLN A 85 2.32 -2.18 -17.24
N ARG A 86 1.70 -3.31 -16.90
CA ARG A 86 1.69 -4.52 -17.75
C ARG A 86 0.51 -4.64 -18.70
N CYS A 87 -0.69 -4.21 -18.29
CA CYS A 87 -1.89 -4.33 -19.12
C CYS A 87 -2.65 -3.00 -19.24
N ASN A 88 -3.06 -2.37 -18.13
CA ASN A 88 -3.86 -1.14 -18.08
C ASN A 88 -5.03 -1.11 -19.09
N THR A 89 -5.76 -2.21 -19.18
CA THR A 89 -6.93 -2.33 -20.05
C THR A 89 -7.94 -3.22 -19.33
N PRO A 90 -8.99 -2.64 -18.70
CA PRO A 90 -9.35 -1.22 -18.72
C PRO A 90 -8.36 -0.28 -17.99
N PRO A 91 -8.32 1.02 -18.34
CA PRO A 91 -7.35 1.95 -17.77
C PRO A 91 -7.71 2.34 -16.32
N ILE A 92 -6.69 2.41 -15.45
CA ILE A 92 -6.85 3.09 -14.16
C ILE A 92 -6.70 4.60 -14.36
N HIS A 93 -7.61 5.36 -13.74
CA HIS A 93 -7.60 6.83 -13.69
C HIS A 93 -6.74 7.32 -12.52
N ASN A 94 -7.21 7.17 -11.28
CA ASN A 94 -6.43 7.42 -10.07
C ASN A 94 -5.97 6.09 -9.45
N LEU A 95 -4.68 5.99 -9.13
CA LEU A 95 -4.14 4.91 -8.32
C LEU A 95 -3.77 5.45 -6.93
N ILE A 96 -4.48 4.98 -5.90
CA ILE A 96 -4.23 5.29 -4.51
C ILE A 96 -3.56 4.08 -3.87
N THR A 97 -2.42 4.27 -3.22
CA THR A 97 -1.67 3.20 -2.55
C THR A 97 -1.48 3.53 -1.08
N VAL A 98 -1.87 2.63 -0.21
CA VAL A 98 -1.90 2.85 1.24
C VAL A 98 -0.85 1.94 1.88
N GLY A 99 0.24 2.52 2.39
CA GLY A 99 1.34 1.80 3.04
C GLY A 99 2.05 0.79 2.13
N SER A 100 2.05 1.01 0.82
CA SER A 100 2.59 0.07 -0.17
C SER A 100 4.11 0.04 -0.23
N GLN A 101 4.70 -0.99 -0.83
CA GLN A 101 6.15 -1.18 -0.82
C GLN A 101 6.75 -1.04 -2.22
N HIS A 102 6.75 0.18 -2.74
CA HIS A 102 7.18 0.46 -4.11
C HIS A 102 8.70 0.32 -4.31
N GLY A 103 9.51 0.68 -3.30
CA GLY A 103 10.94 0.44 -3.26
C GLY A 103 11.33 -1.00 -2.87
N GLY A 104 10.36 -1.83 -2.49
CA GLY A 104 10.57 -3.15 -1.89
C GLY A 104 10.70 -3.11 -0.38
N VAL A 105 11.07 -4.25 0.21
CA VAL A 105 11.34 -4.37 1.66
C VAL A 105 12.73 -4.96 1.91
N SER A 106 13.45 -4.41 2.88
CA SER A 106 14.77 -4.88 3.32
C SER A 106 14.69 -5.92 4.43
N ASP A 107 13.53 -6.01 5.08
CA ASP A 107 13.16 -7.04 6.02
C ASP A 107 11.83 -7.62 5.58
N ILE A 108 11.67 -8.94 5.68
CA ILE A 108 10.38 -9.50 5.32
C ILE A 108 9.42 -9.20 6.49
N PRO A 109 8.20 -8.69 6.27
CA PRO A 109 7.27 -8.38 7.35
C PRO A 109 6.69 -9.65 8.01
N GLY A 110 6.31 -9.57 9.30
CA GLY A 110 5.41 -10.56 9.91
C GLY A 110 5.97 -11.49 11.00
N CYS A 111 6.95 -11.05 11.81
CA CYS A 111 7.27 -11.75 13.07
C CYS A 111 6.96 -10.88 14.30
N VAL A 112 5.67 -10.69 14.58
CA VAL A 112 5.21 -10.12 15.87
C VAL A 112 4.88 -11.23 16.86
N ASN A 113 4.37 -12.38 16.40
CA ASN A 113 4.06 -13.54 17.24
C ASN A 113 4.84 -14.80 16.80
N PRO A 114 5.68 -15.42 17.66
CA PRO A 114 6.45 -16.62 17.36
C PRO A 114 5.62 -17.87 16.99
N ASP A 115 4.35 -17.91 17.39
CA ASP A 115 3.45 -19.05 17.17
C ASP A 115 2.67 -18.95 15.85
N ASP A 116 2.70 -17.79 15.19
CA ASP A 116 2.05 -17.60 13.89
C ASP A 116 2.78 -18.39 12.78
N SER A 117 2.00 -19.02 11.92
CA SER A 117 2.44 -19.76 10.74
C SER A 117 3.27 -18.89 9.79
N SER A 118 2.94 -17.60 9.71
CA SER A 118 3.69 -16.58 8.96
C SER A 118 5.12 -16.41 9.48
N CYS A 119 5.34 -16.42 10.80
CA CYS A 119 6.67 -16.23 11.39
C CYS A 119 7.56 -17.48 11.26
N LYS A 120 6.98 -18.69 11.23
CA LYS A 120 7.73 -19.92 10.92
C LYS A 120 8.16 -19.97 9.45
N LEU A 121 7.29 -19.52 8.55
CA LEU A 121 7.59 -19.38 7.12
C LEU A 121 8.75 -18.41 6.90
N MET A 122 8.72 -17.28 7.59
CA MET A 122 9.74 -16.24 7.56
C MET A 122 11.13 -16.70 7.94
N ARG A 123 11.24 -17.43 9.06
CA ARG A 123 12.49 -18.08 9.47
C ARG A 123 12.97 -19.09 8.43
N THR A 124 12.04 -19.74 7.73
CA THR A 124 12.36 -20.70 6.67
C THR A 124 12.89 -19.98 5.43
N ILE A 125 12.25 -18.91 4.97
CA ILE A 125 12.69 -18.07 3.84
C ILE A 125 14.11 -17.53 4.09
N ALA A 126 14.34 -16.98 5.28
CA ALA A 126 15.65 -16.49 5.71
C ALA A 126 16.72 -17.61 5.68
N ARG A 127 16.37 -18.84 6.07
CA ARG A 127 17.28 -20.01 6.06
C ARG A 127 17.52 -20.58 4.67
N SER A 128 16.51 -20.61 3.79
CA SER A 128 16.61 -21.17 2.43
C SER A 128 17.20 -20.21 1.41
N GLY A 129 17.42 -18.95 1.79
CA GLY A 129 17.81 -17.87 0.90
C GLY A 129 16.61 -17.40 0.06
N VAL A 130 16.22 -16.16 0.27
CA VAL A 130 15.09 -15.50 -0.40
C VAL A 130 15.15 -15.58 -1.94
N TYR A 131 16.36 -15.64 -2.50
CA TYR A 131 16.62 -15.74 -3.95
C TYR A 131 16.88 -17.16 -4.44
N SER A 132 16.52 -18.20 -3.67
CA SER A 132 16.48 -19.57 -4.18
C SER A 132 15.28 -19.74 -5.13
N GLY A 133 15.44 -20.56 -6.18
CA GLY A 133 14.43 -20.65 -7.24
C GLY A 133 13.03 -21.00 -6.74
N TYR A 134 12.92 -21.98 -5.83
CA TYR A 134 11.63 -22.36 -5.26
C TYR A 134 10.98 -21.23 -4.45
N VAL A 135 11.72 -20.60 -3.53
CA VAL A 135 11.19 -19.54 -2.65
C VAL A 135 10.74 -18.35 -3.48
N ARG A 136 11.59 -17.89 -4.39
CA ARG A 136 11.28 -16.78 -5.27
C ARG A 136 10.02 -17.01 -6.09
N ASP A 137 9.79 -18.22 -6.58
CA ASP A 137 8.68 -18.50 -7.50
C ASP A 137 7.35 -18.81 -6.77
N HIS A 138 7.37 -19.04 -5.45
CA HIS A 138 6.22 -19.50 -4.66
C HIS A 138 5.90 -18.66 -3.42
N ILE A 139 6.78 -17.75 -3.00
CA ILE A 139 6.55 -16.86 -1.86
C ILE A 139 6.38 -15.44 -2.40
N VAL A 140 5.24 -14.83 -2.12
CA VAL A 140 4.89 -13.50 -2.62
C VAL A 140 5.86 -12.44 -2.08
N GLN A 141 6.16 -12.49 -0.79
CA GLN A 141 7.04 -11.53 -0.12
C GLN A 141 8.47 -11.55 -0.64
N ALA A 142 8.97 -12.73 -1.05
CA ALA A 142 10.30 -12.87 -1.62
C ALA A 142 10.43 -12.13 -2.98
N GLN A 143 9.32 -11.92 -3.68
CA GLN A 143 9.27 -11.29 -5.00
C GLN A 143 9.37 -9.75 -4.93
N TYR A 144 9.28 -9.15 -3.75
CA TYR A 144 9.57 -7.72 -3.55
C TYR A 144 10.52 -7.46 -2.37
N PHE A 145 11.23 -8.50 -1.94
CA PHE A 145 12.38 -8.35 -1.06
C PHE A 145 13.56 -7.79 -1.86
N LYS A 146 14.22 -6.78 -1.29
CA LYS A 146 15.39 -6.11 -1.85
C LYS A 146 16.48 -6.02 -0.78
N ASP A 147 17.55 -6.79 -0.99
CA ASP A 147 18.71 -6.80 -0.09
C ASP A 147 19.66 -5.67 -0.50
N PRO A 148 19.79 -4.58 0.28
CA PRO A 148 20.66 -3.46 -0.08
C PRO A 148 22.15 -3.84 -0.13
N LYS A 149 22.55 -4.92 0.56
CA LYS A 149 23.94 -5.42 0.55
C LYS A 149 24.21 -6.41 -0.59
N LYS A 150 23.18 -6.80 -1.34
CA LYS A 150 23.27 -7.78 -2.44
C LYS A 150 22.44 -7.35 -3.64
N LEU A 151 22.59 -6.10 -4.05
CA LEU A 151 21.82 -5.52 -5.17
C LEU A 151 22.02 -6.29 -6.48
N GLU A 152 23.23 -6.78 -6.78
CA GLU A 152 23.46 -7.61 -7.99
C GLU A 152 22.61 -8.89 -7.96
N THR A 153 22.58 -9.59 -6.82
CA THR A 153 21.74 -10.79 -6.67
C THR A 153 20.26 -10.45 -6.75
N TYR A 154 19.84 -9.32 -6.18
CA TYR A 154 18.46 -8.82 -6.29
C TYR A 154 18.09 -8.60 -7.76
N LEU A 155 18.89 -7.86 -8.52
CA LEU A 155 18.63 -7.56 -9.94
C LEU A 155 18.64 -8.81 -10.82
N GLU A 156 19.55 -9.75 -10.56
CA GLU A 156 19.67 -10.99 -11.35
C GLU A 156 18.55 -12.00 -11.04
N ARG A 157 18.15 -12.08 -9.76
CA ARG A 157 17.32 -13.18 -9.30
C ARG A 157 15.89 -12.78 -9.03
N ASN A 158 15.57 -11.60 -8.52
CA ASN A 158 14.18 -11.26 -8.21
C ASN A 158 13.35 -11.15 -9.52
N ILE A 159 12.21 -11.85 -9.55
CA ILE A 159 11.37 -12.01 -10.77
C ILE A 159 10.27 -10.96 -10.93
N PHE A 160 10.14 -10.03 -10.01
CA PHE A 160 9.01 -9.10 -9.98
C PHE A 160 9.46 -7.66 -9.78
N LEU A 161 10.05 -7.34 -8.62
CA LEU A 161 10.32 -5.94 -8.28
C LEU A 161 11.33 -5.25 -9.23
N PRO A 162 12.46 -5.86 -9.62
CA PRO A 162 13.36 -5.23 -10.60
C PRO A 162 12.72 -4.97 -11.96
N ASP A 163 11.79 -5.84 -12.39
CA ASP A 163 11.03 -5.67 -13.63
C ASP A 163 10.10 -4.46 -13.51
N ILE A 164 9.23 -4.44 -12.50
CA ILE A 164 8.25 -3.36 -12.36
C ILE A 164 8.87 -2.04 -11.89
N ASN A 165 10.08 -2.02 -11.33
CA ASN A 165 10.83 -0.79 -11.06
C ASN A 165 11.69 -0.36 -12.25
N ASN A 166 11.64 -1.12 -13.35
CA ASN A 166 12.42 -0.88 -14.55
C ASN A 166 13.92 -0.75 -14.25
N GLU A 167 14.43 -1.51 -13.28
CA GLU A 167 15.81 -1.43 -12.76
C GLU A 167 16.80 -2.16 -13.68
N LEU A 168 16.32 -3.12 -14.48
CA LEU A 168 17.14 -3.89 -15.42
C LEU A 168 17.76 -3.00 -16.51
N THR A 169 18.83 -3.50 -17.15
CA THR A 169 19.61 -2.74 -18.15
C THR A 169 18.76 -2.23 -19.31
N VAL A 170 17.82 -3.06 -19.80
CA VAL A 170 16.90 -2.69 -20.88
C VAL A 170 15.62 -2.15 -20.26
N LYS A 171 15.35 -0.87 -20.49
CA LYS A 171 14.14 -0.21 -19.97
C LYS A 171 12.91 -0.55 -20.80
N ASN A 172 11.82 -0.90 -20.14
CA ASN A 172 10.52 -1.08 -20.76
C ASN A 172 9.78 0.27 -20.87
N LEU A 173 9.82 0.87 -22.06
CA LEU A 173 9.18 2.18 -22.31
C LEU A 173 7.64 2.13 -22.20
N THR A 174 7.04 0.96 -22.37
CA THR A 174 5.59 0.80 -22.22
C THR A 174 5.17 0.97 -20.76
N TYR A 175 6.00 0.55 -19.80
CA TYR A 175 5.72 0.75 -18.37
C TYR A 175 5.64 2.23 -18.03
N ALA A 176 6.62 3.02 -18.48
CA ALA A 176 6.62 4.47 -18.27
C ALA A 176 5.45 5.16 -18.99
N THR A 177 5.12 4.71 -20.21
CA THR A 177 4.00 5.29 -20.97
C THR A 177 2.67 5.09 -20.25
N ARG A 178 2.42 3.89 -19.71
CA ARG A 178 1.17 3.57 -19.01
C ARG A 178 1.10 4.18 -17.61
N LEU A 179 2.21 4.23 -16.87
CA LEU A 179 2.18 4.87 -15.56
C LEU A 179 1.84 6.36 -15.67
N LYS A 180 2.41 7.05 -16.69
CA LYS A 180 2.08 8.46 -16.99
C LYS A 180 0.64 8.70 -17.44
N SER A 181 -0.08 7.65 -17.86
CA SER A 181 -1.49 7.79 -18.24
C SER A 181 -2.43 7.93 -17.05
N LEU A 182 -1.95 7.66 -15.83
CA LEU A 182 -2.71 7.95 -14.61
C LEU A 182 -3.02 9.46 -14.54
N ASN A 183 -4.20 9.78 -14.00
CA ASN A 183 -4.56 11.13 -13.58
C ASN A 183 -3.75 11.50 -12.33
N LYS A 184 -3.74 10.61 -11.33
CA LYS A 184 -2.96 10.73 -10.09
C LYS A 184 -2.39 9.38 -9.65
N LEU A 185 -1.19 9.41 -9.09
CA LEU A 185 -0.64 8.37 -8.23
C LEU A 185 -0.50 8.97 -6.82
N VAL A 186 -1.39 8.57 -5.91
CA VAL A 186 -1.45 9.07 -4.54
C VAL A 186 -0.86 8.00 -3.62
N MET A 187 0.19 8.34 -2.89
CA MET A 187 0.96 7.40 -2.08
C MET A 187 0.90 7.80 -0.61
N PHE A 188 0.24 6.98 0.21
CA PHE A 188 0.16 7.18 1.65
C PHE A 188 1.23 6.37 2.38
N MET A 189 2.01 7.04 3.22
CA MET A 189 2.96 6.43 4.15
C MET A 189 2.43 6.52 5.58
N PHE A 190 2.55 5.45 6.38
CA PHE A 190 2.22 5.49 7.81
C PHE A 190 3.39 6.05 8.62
N MET A 191 3.14 7.02 9.52
CA MET A 191 4.20 7.65 10.31
C MET A 191 4.98 6.67 11.17
N ASN A 192 4.29 5.71 11.78
CA ASN A 192 4.84 4.77 12.75
C ASN A 192 4.87 3.34 12.19
N ASP A 193 5.09 3.18 10.89
CA ASP A 193 5.14 1.86 10.27
C ASP A 193 6.33 1.04 10.78
N VAL A 194 6.03 -0.04 11.50
CA VAL A 194 7.01 -1.04 11.98
C VAL A 194 6.98 -2.34 11.18
N THR A 195 5.98 -2.49 10.29
CA THR A 195 5.77 -3.70 9.48
C THR A 195 6.55 -3.61 8.19
N VAL A 196 6.50 -2.46 7.52
CA VAL A 196 7.19 -2.18 6.27
C VAL A 196 8.54 -1.51 6.59
N LYS A 197 9.63 -2.12 6.12
CA LYS A 197 10.99 -1.60 6.36
C LYS A 197 11.78 -1.52 5.05
N PRO A 198 12.34 -0.34 4.73
CA PRO A 198 12.07 0.97 5.35
C PRO A 198 10.64 1.46 5.05
N LYS A 199 10.05 2.33 5.88
CA LYS A 199 8.66 2.82 5.66
C LYS A 199 8.55 3.73 4.43
N GLU A 200 9.65 4.41 4.10
CA GLU A 200 9.81 5.34 2.98
C GLU A 200 9.61 4.65 1.61
N THR A 201 9.61 3.32 1.57
CA THR A 201 9.22 2.53 0.39
C THR A 201 7.80 2.82 -0.10
N ALA A 202 6.92 3.32 0.77
CA ALA A 202 5.60 3.84 0.38
C ALA A 202 5.71 4.98 -0.63
N TRP A 203 6.79 5.76 -0.56
CA TRP A 203 7.12 6.85 -1.47
C TRP A 203 8.30 6.50 -2.38
N PHE A 204 8.49 5.21 -2.70
CA PHE A 204 9.63 4.69 -3.47
C PHE A 204 11.02 4.86 -2.84
N GLY A 205 11.13 5.53 -1.68
CA GLY A 205 12.38 5.64 -0.93
C GLY A 205 12.90 4.26 -0.53
N PHE A 206 14.21 4.11 -0.42
CA PHE A 206 14.80 2.85 0.01
C PHE A 206 16.14 3.05 0.71
N GLN A 207 16.52 2.11 1.56
CA GLN A 207 17.81 2.18 2.27
C GLN A 207 18.97 1.74 1.38
N ASP A 208 20.13 2.37 1.55
CA ASP A 208 21.39 1.95 0.94
C ASP A 208 22.07 0.80 1.72
N GLU A 209 23.30 0.43 1.33
CA GLU A 209 24.08 -0.62 1.98
C GLU A 209 24.49 -0.30 3.44
N ASN A 210 24.56 0.99 3.79
CA ASN A 210 24.87 1.50 5.12
C ASN A 210 23.62 1.58 6.02
N GLY A 211 22.43 1.52 5.42
CA GLY A 211 21.14 1.66 6.09
C GLY A 211 20.60 3.09 6.07
N ASP A 212 21.24 3.99 5.33
CA ASP A 212 20.77 5.37 5.16
C ASP A 212 19.65 5.39 4.11
N ILE A 213 18.60 6.18 4.38
CA ILE A 213 17.48 6.31 3.45
C ILE A 213 17.89 7.16 2.25
N VAL A 214 17.64 6.64 1.06
CA VAL A 214 17.74 7.34 -0.22
C VAL A 214 16.34 7.63 -0.73
N GLU A 215 15.98 8.92 -0.78
CA GLU A 215 14.68 9.38 -1.25
C GLU A 215 14.49 9.13 -2.75
N LEU A 216 13.27 9.19 -3.27
CA LEU A 216 12.97 8.88 -4.67
C LEU A 216 13.79 9.76 -5.63
N GLU A 217 13.86 11.05 -5.36
CA GLU A 217 14.49 12.10 -6.16
C GLU A 217 16.00 11.91 -6.30
N GLU A 218 16.61 11.26 -5.32
CA GLU A 218 18.04 10.96 -5.28
C GLU A 218 18.39 9.68 -6.06
N GLN A 219 17.41 8.84 -6.38
CA GLN A 219 17.63 7.59 -7.08
C GLN A 219 17.74 7.77 -8.60
N GLU A 220 18.54 6.92 -9.24
CA GLU A 220 18.72 6.93 -10.71
C GLU A 220 17.42 6.71 -11.47
N GLN A 221 16.48 5.93 -10.91
CA GLN A 221 15.17 5.70 -11.53
C GLN A 221 14.37 6.98 -11.73
N TYR A 222 14.48 7.94 -10.82
CA TYR A 222 13.82 9.23 -10.92
C TYR A 222 14.65 10.18 -11.78
N LYS A 223 15.97 10.29 -11.52
CA LYS A 223 16.86 11.20 -12.27
C LYS A 223 16.82 10.95 -13.77
N GLN A 224 16.78 9.68 -14.17
CA GLN A 224 16.71 9.23 -15.57
C GLN A 224 15.29 8.90 -16.04
N ASP A 225 14.29 9.13 -15.19
CA ASP A 225 12.86 8.97 -15.48
C ASP A 225 12.46 7.60 -16.05
N TRP A 226 13.00 6.51 -15.49
CA TRP A 226 12.81 5.15 -16.02
C TRP A 226 11.33 4.73 -16.08
N LEU A 227 10.54 5.16 -15.12
CA LEU A 227 9.10 4.88 -15.01
C LEU A 227 8.22 6.07 -15.37
N GLY A 228 8.79 7.23 -15.74
CA GLY A 228 8.01 8.45 -15.92
C GLY A 228 7.67 9.18 -14.62
N LEU A 229 8.19 8.75 -13.46
CA LEU A 229 7.89 9.34 -12.15
C LEU A 229 8.31 10.80 -12.04
N LYS A 230 9.46 11.19 -12.60
CA LYS A 230 9.89 12.59 -12.60
C LYS A 230 8.99 13.44 -13.48
N THR A 231 8.59 12.92 -14.63
CA THR A 231 7.61 13.60 -15.49
C THR A 231 6.28 13.78 -14.76
N MET A 232 5.77 12.71 -14.12
CA MET A 232 4.50 12.75 -13.37
C MET A 232 4.56 13.74 -12.22
N ASP A 233 5.67 13.80 -11.49
CA ASP A 233 5.87 14.73 -10.39
C ASP A 233 5.82 16.19 -10.87
N GLN A 234 6.54 16.49 -11.95
CA GLN A 234 6.52 17.82 -12.58
C GLN A 234 5.14 18.23 -13.11
N ASP A 235 4.33 17.24 -13.53
CA ASP A 235 2.94 17.43 -13.96
C ASP A 235 1.95 17.49 -12.78
N GLY A 236 2.44 17.42 -11.53
CA GLY A 236 1.61 17.42 -10.33
C GLY A 236 0.75 16.17 -10.17
N LYS A 237 1.16 15.05 -10.76
CA LYS A 237 0.44 13.76 -10.73
C LYS A 237 0.90 12.83 -9.61
N LEU A 238 2.09 13.02 -9.05
CA LEU A 238 2.52 12.30 -7.85
C LEU A 238 2.09 13.08 -6.61
N ILE A 239 1.35 12.42 -5.72
CA ILE A 239 0.91 13.01 -4.46
C ILE A 239 1.45 12.16 -3.32
N PHE A 240 2.15 12.80 -2.38
CA PHE A 240 2.80 12.17 -1.25
C PHE A 240 2.05 12.55 0.03
N GLU A 241 1.35 11.59 0.62
CA GLU A 241 0.53 11.79 1.81
C GLU A 241 0.99 10.92 2.97
N VAL A 242 0.64 11.37 4.17
CA VAL A 242 0.98 10.69 5.42
C VAL A 242 -0.31 10.32 6.15
N MET A 243 -0.38 9.09 6.65
CA MET A 243 -1.37 8.69 7.65
C MET A 243 -0.70 8.58 9.02
N GLU A 244 -1.39 9.05 10.05
CA GLU A 244 -1.02 8.77 11.43
C GLU A 244 -1.24 7.29 11.75
N GLY A 245 -0.47 6.75 12.70
CA GLY A 245 -0.60 5.35 13.15
C GLY A 245 0.44 4.38 12.59
N GLU A 246 0.26 3.11 12.95
CA GLU A 246 1.07 1.99 12.45
C GLU A 246 0.48 1.42 11.14
N HIS A 247 1.13 0.40 10.57
CA HIS A 247 0.73 -0.19 9.29
C HIS A 247 -0.74 -0.62 9.24
N MET A 248 -1.50 -0.06 8.28
CA MET A 248 -2.95 -0.30 8.08
C MET A 248 -3.83 0.12 9.26
N GLN A 249 -3.31 0.88 10.22
CA GLN A 249 -4.11 1.44 11.31
C GLN A 249 -4.55 2.85 10.93
N PHE A 250 -5.78 2.98 10.44
CA PHE A 250 -6.45 4.24 10.16
C PHE A 250 -7.94 4.12 10.51
N SER A 251 -8.59 5.24 10.82
CA SER A 251 -10.03 5.25 11.04
C SER A 251 -10.80 5.32 9.71
N LEU A 252 -12.07 4.90 9.72
CA LEU A 252 -12.92 5.07 8.53
C LEU A 252 -13.13 6.55 8.20
N GLU A 253 -13.15 7.43 9.21
CA GLU A 253 -13.22 8.89 9.01
C GLU A 253 -11.99 9.41 8.26
N ASP A 254 -10.79 8.97 8.65
CA ASP A 254 -9.55 9.33 7.94
C ASP A 254 -9.56 8.83 6.50
N PHE A 255 -10.04 7.59 6.28
CA PHE A 255 -10.16 7.02 4.94
C PHE A 255 -11.15 7.79 4.07
N GLU A 256 -12.27 8.23 4.64
CA GLU A 256 -13.25 9.04 3.92
C GLU A 256 -12.69 10.41 3.57
N GLU A 257 -12.14 11.13 4.55
CA GLU A 257 -11.65 12.51 4.42
C GLU A 257 -10.45 12.59 3.46
N HIS A 258 -9.51 11.65 3.55
CA HIS A 258 -8.24 11.73 2.81
C HIS A 258 -8.20 10.90 1.54
N ILE A 259 -9.05 9.85 1.40
CA ILE A 259 -9.04 8.97 0.23
C ILE A 259 -10.33 9.04 -0.56
N THR A 260 -11.47 8.75 0.09
CA THR A 260 -12.73 8.55 -0.63
C THR A 260 -13.19 9.85 -1.28
N ILE A 261 -13.36 10.88 -0.47
CA ILE A 261 -13.89 12.17 -0.90
C ILE A 261 -12.95 12.84 -1.93
N PRO A 262 -11.62 12.91 -1.74
CA PRO A 262 -10.76 13.66 -2.66
C PRO A 262 -10.42 12.93 -3.97
N TYR A 263 -10.42 11.59 -3.97
CA TYR A 263 -9.84 10.82 -5.08
C TYR A 263 -10.76 9.76 -5.70
N LEU A 264 -11.83 9.34 -5.00
CA LEU A 264 -12.74 8.30 -5.50
C LEU A 264 -14.08 8.86 -5.97
N LEU A 265 -14.53 9.98 -5.41
CA LEU A 265 -15.79 10.61 -5.79
C LEU A 265 -15.57 11.66 -6.88
N GLU A 266 -16.46 11.68 -7.86
CA GLU A 266 -16.58 12.78 -8.80
C GLU A 266 -17.43 13.87 -8.15
N ILE A 267 -16.77 14.87 -7.56
CA ILE A 267 -17.44 16.04 -7.01
C ILE A 267 -17.29 17.17 -8.01
N GLU A 268 -18.42 17.63 -8.57
CA GLU A 268 -18.44 18.54 -9.71
C GLU A 268 -17.95 19.96 -9.36
N ASP A 269 -18.05 20.40 -8.09
CA ASP A 269 -17.65 21.74 -7.64
C ASP A 269 -16.95 21.76 -6.25
N GLU A 270 -15.99 22.69 -6.05
CA GLU A 270 -15.23 22.87 -4.79
C GLU A 270 -16.14 23.19 -3.58
N GLU A 271 -17.26 23.90 -3.79
CA GLU A 271 -18.19 24.23 -2.69
C GLU A 271 -18.86 22.98 -2.10
N ASP A 272 -19.16 21.99 -2.94
CA ASP A 272 -19.75 20.72 -2.54
C ASP A 272 -18.74 19.84 -1.80
N LEU A 273 -17.48 19.84 -2.26
CA LEU A 273 -16.37 19.19 -1.55
C LEU A 273 -16.18 19.80 -0.15
N ASP A 274 -16.11 21.12 -0.05
CA ASP A 274 -15.98 21.82 1.23
C ASP A 274 -17.22 21.61 2.12
N ALA A 275 -18.42 21.50 1.55
CA ALA A 275 -19.63 21.21 2.31
C ALA A 275 -19.63 19.79 2.88
N LEU A 276 -19.20 18.79 2.09
CA LEU A 276 -19.05 17.40 2.53
C LEU A 276 -18.02 17.27 3.65
N LEU A 277 -16.83 17.85 3.47
CA LEU A 277 -15.77 17.84 4.47
C LEU A 277 -16.19 18.59 5.75
N ARG A 278 -16.87 19.75 5.64
CA ARG A 278 -17.40 20.48 6.80
C ARG A 278 -18.47 19.72 7.58
N ASN A 279 -19.33 18.97 6.88
CA ASN A 279 -20.37 18.18 7.53
C ASN A 279 -19.80 17.00 8.31
N ARG A 280 -18.69 16.40 7.83
CA ARG A 280 -17.95 15.37 8.58
C ARG A 280 -17.15 15.96 9.75
N ARG A 281 -16.51 17.12 9.56
CA ARG A 281 -15.78 17.85 10.62
C ARG A 281 -16.65 18.41 11.75
N LYS A 282 -17.99 18.30 11.72
CA LYS A 282 -18.83 18.65 12.88
C LYS A 282 -18.70 17.56 13.94
N PRO A 283 -18.05 17.83 15.09
CA PRO A 283 -17.96 16.82 16.13
C PRO A 283 -19.33 16.66 16.79
N SER A 284 -19.58 15.46 17.30
CA SER A 284 -20.30 15.25 18.55
C SER A 284 -19.74 16.22 19.63
N SER A 285 -20.28 17.44 19.68
CA SER A 285 -19.66 18.59 20.34
C SER A 285 -19.90 18.63 21.86
N ASN A 286 -19.77 17.51 22.56
CA ASN A 286 -19.87 17.48 24.03
C ASN A 286 -18.78 16.67 24.74
N ASP A 287 -18.03 15.79 24.05
CA ASP A 287 -17.05 14.93 24.74
C ASP A 287 -15.59 15.41 24.57
N HIS A 288 -15.22 16.01 23.44
CA HIS A 288 -13.83 16.45 23.22
C HIS A 288 -13.43 17.67 24.08
N GLN A 289 -14.34 18.62 24.26
CA GLN A 289 -14.10 19.78 25.14
C GLN A 289 -14.08 19.38 26.63
N ARG A 290 -14.87 18.36 27.03
CA ARG A 290 -14.84 17.80 28.39
C ARG A 290 -13.54 17.08 28.71
N MET A 291 -12.92 16.41 27.72
CA MET A 291 -11.64 15.71 27.92
C MET A 291 -10.47 16.68 28.05
N ILE A 292 -10.49 17.82 27.34
CA ILE A 292 -9.48 18.87 27.46
C ILE A 292 -9.59 19.60 28.81
N ASP A 293 -10.80 19.97 29.22
CA ASP A 293 -11.03 20.67 30.50
C ASP A 293 -10.72 19.79 31.73
N GLN A 294 -10.76 18.46 31.57
CA GLN A 294 -10.45 17.50 32.63
C GLN A 294 -8.95 17.16 32.70
N ALA A 295 -8.21 17.26 31.58
CA ALA A 295 -6.76 17.08 31.55
C ALA A 295 -5.98 18.30 32.06
N GLU A 296 -6.54 19.51 31.99
CA GLU A 296 -5.90 20.72 32.50
C GLU A 296 -6.03 20.92 34.03
N ASN A 297 -6.93 20.17 34.70
CA ASN A 297 -7.18 20.32 36.14
C ASN A 297 -6.41 19.33 37.04
N ASP A 298 -5.88 18.24 36.48
CA ASP A 298 -5.25 17.15 37.26
C ASP A 298 -3.71 17.21 37.30
N ASN A 299 -3.12 18.40 37.10
CA ASN A 299 -1.70 18.64 37.39
C ASN A 299 -1.46 19.03 38.86
N ALA A 300 -1.76 18.09 39.76
CA ALA A 300 -1.19 18.03 41.09
C ALA A 300 -1.36 16.60 41.59
N PHE A 301 -0.28 15.85 41.73
CA PHE A 301 0.10 15.11 42.95
C PHE A 301 1.24 14.12 42.67
N GLU A 302 2.13 14.06 43.66
CA GLU A 302 3.39 13.34 43.70
C GLU A 302 3.30 11.82 43.43
N PHE A 303 4.37 11.29 42.83
CA PHE A 303 4.66 9.86 42.75
C PHE A 303 4.73 9.20 44.14
N PRO A 304 4.36 7.90 44.20
CA PRO A 304 5.32 6.95 44.75
C PRO A 304 5.50 5.68 43.90
N SER A 305 6.73 5.18 43.94
CA SER A 305 7.21 3.89 43.46
C SER A 305 6.46 2.69 44.08
N LEU A 306 6.41 1.56 43.35
CA LEU A 306 6.71 0.17 43.78
C LEU A 306 6.12 -0.82 42.74
N THR A 307 6.99 -1.51 42.00
CA THR A 307 7.23 -2.98 42.06
C THR A 307 6.11 -3.90 41.56
N ASP A 308 6.46 -4.64 40.50
CA ASP A 308 6.30 -6.09 40.35
C ASP A 308 4.88 -6.70 40.42
N GLN A 309 4.41 -7.25 39.28
CA GLN A 309 3.95 -8.65 39.12
C GLN A 309 2.99 -8.84 37.92
N THR A 310 3.48 -9.62 36.94
CA THR A 310 2.90 -10.90 36.48
C THR A 310 1.48 -10.95 35.86
N VAL A 311 1.47 -11.20 34.54
CA VAL A 311 0.70 -12.21 33.77
C VAL A 311 -0.83 -12.18 33.81
N LEU A 312 -1.43 -11.90 32.65
CA LEU A 312 -2.05 -12.88 31.75
C LEU A 312 -1.92 -12.41 30.29
#